data_AF-A0A7Y5F1N0-F1
#
_entry.id   AF-A0A7Y5F1N0-F1
#
_cell.length_a   1.000
_cell.length_b   1.000
_cell.length_c   1.000
_cell.angle_alpha   90.00
_cell.angle_beta   90.00
_cell.angle_gamma   90.00
#
_symmetry.space_group_name_H-M   'P 1'
#
loop_
_entity.id
_entity.type
_entity.pdbx_description
1 polymer ?
#
loop_
_entity_poly.entity_id
_entity_poly.type
_entity_poly.pdbx_seq_one_letter_code
_entity_poly.pdbx_strand_id
1 'polypeptide(L)'
;MLCHSYFFLSYYQVSFIPFFCIPVLGGKTSFRQTIHGLSASDRGFIVKINREEKKILISFDSKLVSLEKHSDWLKTVKAKVGLKELNPQPYWGFDDLASIVGTKLLNCFYVQAEVKKVKGKEFYNYSKVMMLQKFSFEGFLQAIESGNILVDFDARTGHNHGTKFRMRQNCLVSLYETVTTII
;
A
#
# COMPACT_ATOMS: atom_id res chain seq x y z
N MET A 1 9.30 -6.84 -11.60
CA MET A 1 8.79 -5.51 -12.00
C MET A 1 7.45 -5.35 -11.29
N LEU A 2 7.25 -4.38 -10.38
CA LEU A 2 5.95 -4.22 -9.70
C LEU A 2 4.97 -3.59 -10.71
N CYS A 3 3.84 -4.25 -10.98
CA CYS A 3 2.77 -3.61 -11.73
C CYS A 3 2.17 -2.52 -10.85
N HIS A 4 2.33 -1.28 -11.28
CA HIS A 4 1.93 -0.09 -10.53
C HIS A 4 0.46 0.23 -10.79
N SER A 5 -0.44 -0.65 -10.36
CA SER A 5 -1.87 -0.35 -10.29
C SER A 5 -2.11 0.52 -9.05
N TYR A 6 -1.78 1.81 -9.13
CA TYR A 6 -1.94 2.73 -8.02
C TYR A 6 -3.40 3.17 -7.88
N PHE A 7 -4.01 2.85 -6.74
CA PHE A 7 -5.25 3.44 -6.27
C PHE A 7 -4.90 4.45 -5.19
N PHE A 8 -5.15 5.72 -5.46
CA PHE A 8 -4.91 6.81 -4.52
C PHE A 8 -6.16 6.99 -3.66
N LEU A 9 -6.01 6.84 -2.34
CA LEU A 9 -7.05 7.21 -1.38
C LEU A 9 -6.54 8.42 -0.61
N SER A 10 -7.01 9.62 -0.96
CA SER A 10 -6.42 10.85 -0.42
C SER A 10 -7.04 11.33 0.89
N TYR A 11 -8.12 10.74 1.41
CA TYR A 11 -8.97 11.52 2.31
C TYR A 11 -8.84 11.36 3.83
N TYR A 12 -8.15 10.36 4.40
CA TYR A 12 -8.19 10.18 5.86
C TYR A 12 -6.93 9.62 6.54
N GLN A 13 -5.71 10.12 6.28
CA GLN A 13 -4.52 9.43 6.85
C GLN A 13 -3.32 10.24 7.35
N VAL A 14 -3.42 11.56 7.52
CA VAL A 14 -2.21 12.39 7.70
C VAL A 14 -1.94 12.84 9.15
N SER A 15 -2.81 12.53 10.11
CA SER A 15 -2.66 13.04 11.49
C SER A 15 -1.49 12.41 12.25
N PHE A 16 -1.21 11.12 12.08
CA PHE A 16 -0.12 10.44 12.78
C PHE A 16 1.25 10.66 12.11
N ILE A 17 1.27 10.84 10.79
CA ILE A 17 2.48 10.89 9.96
C ILE A 17 3.59 11.82 10.53
N PRO A 18 3.31 13.08 10.94
CA PRO A 18 4.34 13.99 11.45
C PRO A 18 5.13 13.46 12.65
N PHE A 19 4.50 12.62 13.48
CA PHE A 19 5.11 12.07 14.70
C PHE A 19 6.02 10.88 14.39
N PHE A 20 5.75 10.16 13.29
CA PHE A 20 6.50 8.98 12.88
C PHE A 20 7.46 9.27 11.71
N CYS A 21 7.58 10.50 11.22
CA CYS A 21 8.54 10.81 10.16
C CYS A 21 10.01 10.66 10.60
N ILE A 22 10.87 10.32 9.64
CA ILE A 22 12.34 10.35 9.78
C ILE A 22 12.87 11.66 9.16
N PRO A 23 13.85 12.34 9.79
CA PRO A 23 14.54 13.48 9.19
C PRO A 23 15.25 13.11 7.88
N VAL A 24 15.23 14.01 6.90
CA VAL A 24 15.99 13.91 5.65
C VAL A 24 16.79 15.21 5.42
N LEU A 25 17.73 15.20 4.47
CA LEU A 25 18.59 16.35 4.15
C LEU A 25 17.78 17.64 3.91
N GLY A 26 18.30 18.75 4.42
CA GLY A 26 17.69 20.08 4.28
C GLY A 26 16.54 20.35 5.25
N GLY A 27 16.51 19.71 6.43
CA GLY A 27 15.52 19.97 7.48
C GLY A 27 14.12 19.45 7.19
N LYS A 28 13.94 18.69 6.11
CA LYS A 28 12.67 18.06 5.74
C LYS A 28 12.49 16.76 6.51
N THR A 29 11.27 16.26 6.53
CA THR A 29 10.91 14.98 7.12
C THR A 29 10.12 14.14 6.11
N SER A 30 10.23 12.82 6.23
CA SER A 30 9.47 11.90 5.38
C SER A 30 8.96 10.69 6.15
N PHE A 31 7.78 10.23 5.78
CA PHE A 31 7.22 8.95 6.19
C PHE A 31 6.98 8.13 4.92
N ARG A 32 7.95 7.27 4.64
CA ARG A 32 7.89 6.31 3.54
C ARG A 32 7.87 4.91 4.12
N GLN A 33 6.82 4.17 3.82
CA GLN A 33 6.68 2.82 4.33
C GLN A 33 5.71 1.99 3.50
N THR A 34 6.16 0.79 3.15
CA THR A 34 5.33 -0.23 2.53
C THR A 34 5.04 -1.31 3.58
N ILE A 35 3.78 -1.50 3.93
CA ILE A 35 3.32 -2.47 4.94
C ILE A 35 2.30 -3.45 4.36
N HIS A 36 2.05 -4.57 5.06
CA HIS A 36 1.12 -5.62 4.63
C HIS A 36 0.44 -6.31 5.82
N GLY A 37 -0.42 -7.30 5.55
CA GLY A 37 -1.21 -8.01 6.57
C GLY A 37 -0.49 -9.15 7.31
N LEU A 38 0.54 -9.77 6.71
CA LEU A 38 1.17 -10.97 7.30
C LEU A 38 2.01 -10.74 8.56
N SER A 39 2.77 -9.64 8.61
CA SER A 39 3.67 -9.34 9.72
C SER A 39 3.96 -7.85 9.79
N ALA A 40 4.42 -7.40 10.95
CA ALA A 40 4.84 -6.02 11.14
C ALA A 40 6.10 -5.70 10.32
N SER A 41 6.18 -4.46 9.84
CA SER A 41 7.39 -3.89 9.27
C SER A 41 8.50 -3.80 10.31
N ASP A 42 9.73 -3.54 9.85
CA ASP A 42 10.86 -3.27 10.73
C ASP A 42 10.69 -2.02 11.61
N ARG A 43 9.72 -1.15 11.29
CA ARG A 43 9.30 -0.01 12.10
C ARG A 43 8.02 -0.27 12.89
N GLY A 44 7.59 -1.53 13.02
CA GLY A 44 6.50 -1.96 13.90
C GLY A 44 5.10 -1.71 13.37
N PHE A 45 4.93 -1.43 12.07
CA PHE A 45 3.61 -1.17 11.48
C PHE A 45 3.05 -2.39 10.73
N ILE A 46 1.75 -2.64 10.85
CA ILE A 46 1.05 -3.73 10.16
C ILE A 46 -0.33 -3.26 9.69
N VAL A 47 -0.82 -3.84 8.59
CA VAL A 47 -2.20 -3.68 8.15
C VAL A 47 -3.06 -4.73 8.84
N LYS A 48 -4.17 -4.33 9.44
CA LYS A 48 -5.15 -5.28 10.00
C LYS A 48 -6.50 -5.12 9.33
N ILE A 49 -7.18 -6.24 9.12
CA ILE A 49 -8.57 -6.26 8.66
C ILE A 49 -9.45 -6.54 9.88
N ASN A 50 -10.32 -5.60 10.22
CA ASN A 50 -11.39 -5.82 11.18
C ASN A 50 -12.68 -6.10 10.39
N ARG A 51 -13.05 -7.38 10.31
CA ARG A 51 -14.24 -7.83 9.57
C ARG A 51 -15.55 -7.52 10.31
N GLU A 52 -15.52 -7.46 11.64
CA GLU A 52 -16.68 -7.12 12.47
C GLU A 52 -17.09 -5.67 12.26
N GLU A 53 -16.13 -4.74 12.37
CA GLU A 53 -16.36 -3.31 12.13
C GLU A 53 -16.22 -2.90 10.66
N LYS A 54 -16.04 -3.88 9.76
CA LYS A 54 -15.89 -3.68 8.31
C LYS A 54 -14.90 -2.57 7.94
N LYS A 55 -13.67 -2.67 8.44
CA LYS A 55 -12.62 -1.68 8.16
C LYS A 55 -11.22 -2.29 8.05
N ILE A 56 -10.38 -1.66 7.24
CA ILE A 56 -8.95 -1.91 7.18
C ILE A 56 -8.28 -0.83 8.04
N LEU A 57 -7.41 -1.21 8.96
CA LEU A 57 -6.74 -0.27 9.88
C LEU A 57 -5.23 -0.47 9.91
N ILE A 58 -4.53 0.59 10.32
CA ILE A 58 -3.09 0.55 10.55
C ILE A 58 -2.84 0.41 12.04
N SER A 59 -2.03 -0.58 12.41
CA SER A 59 -1.63 -0.85 13.79
C SER A 59 -0.12 -0.67 13.93
N PHE A 60 0.29 -0.12 15.07
CA PHE A 60 1.68 0.12 15.46
C PHE A 60 1.98 -0.58 16.79
N ASP A 61 3.02 -1.40 16.80
CA ASP A 61 3.58 -1.97 18.03
C ASP A 61 5.08 -1.67 18.13
N SER A 62 5.43 -0.85 19.11
CA SER A 62 6.81 -0.46 19.40
C SER A 62 7.71 -1.64 19.77
N LYS A 63 7.15 -2.76 20.25
CA LYS A 63 7.89 -3.97 20.60
C LYS A 63 8.36 -4.75 19.36
N LEU A 64 7.70 -4.54 18.23
CA LEU A 64 8.02 -5.19 16.95
C LEU A 64 9.01 -4.37 16.11
N VAL A 65 9.46 -3.22 16.62
CA VAL A 65 10.45 -2.37 15.94
C VAL A 65 11.83 -3.04 16.00
N SER A 66 12.49 -3.13 14.84
CA SER A 66 13.88 -3.58 14.73
C SER A 66 14.81 -2.54 15.39
N LEU A 67 15.21 -2.81 16.63
CA LEU A 67 16.05 -1.91 17.43
C LEU A 67 17.44 -1.69 16.81
N GLU A 68 17.98 -2.69 16.11
CA GLU A 68 19.26 -2.57 15.39
C GLU A 68 19.24 -1.44 14.36
N LYS A 69 18.12 -1.27 13.65
CA LYS A 69 17.98 -0.28 12.56
C LYS A 69 17.37 1.03 13.02
N HIS A 70 16.45 0.98 13.98
CA HIS A 70 15.51 2.07 14.24
C HIS A 70 15.48 2.55 15.69
N SER A 71 16.46 2.20 16.52
CA SER A 71 16.51 2.59 17.94
C SER A 71 16.45 4.11 18.14
N ASP A 72 17.22 4.89 17.39
CA ASP A 72 17.23 6.34 17.53
C ASP A 72 15.91 6.97 17.06
N TRP A 73 15.37 6.49 15.94
CA TRP A 73 14.03 6.90 15.51
C TRP A 73 12.98 6.59 16.59
N LEU A 74 13.01 5.40 17.19
CA LEU A 74 12.05 4.99 18.23
C LEU A 74 12.14 5.88 19.47
N LYS A 75 13.33 6.33 19.86
CA LYS A 75 13.50 7.33 20.94
C LYS A 75 12.78 8.64 20.58
N THR A 76 12.89 9.11 19.33
CA THR A 76 12.18 10.32 18.89
C THR A 76 10.67 10.14 18.89
N VAL A 77 10.17 8.96 18.49
CA VAL A 77 8.73 8.63 18.54
C VAL A 77 8.24 8.64 19.98
N LYS A 78 8.97 7.98 20.90
CA LYS A 78 8.66 7.97 22.34
C LYS A 78 8.56 9.38 22.91
N ALA A 79 9.47 10.28 22.55
CA ALA A 79 9.48 11.65 23.04
C ALA A 79 8.32 12.50 22.47
N LYS A 80 7.88 12.25 21.23
CA LYS A 80 6.85 13.04 20.55
C LYS A 80 5.42 12.61 20.87
N VAL A 81 5.16 11.31 20.83
CA VAL A 81 3.80 10.74 20.87
C VAL A 81 3.68 9.52 21.81
N GLY A 82 4.80 9.10 22.41
CA GLY A 82 4.85 7.87 23.19
C GLY A 82 4.99 6.62 22.33
N LEU A 83 4.91 5.45 22.97
CA LEU A 83 5.10 4.12 22.35
C LEU A 83 3.85 3.25 22.36
N LYS A 84 2.69 3.87 22.64
CA LYS A 84 1.39 3.21 22.60
C LYS A 84 0.93 3.07 21.15
N GLU A 85 -0.10 2.26 20.98
CA GLU A 85 -0.83 2.15 19.72
C GLU A 85 -1.33 3.53 19.21
N LEU A 86 -1.54 3.64 17.90
CA LEU A 86 -2.00 4.87 17.26
C LEU A 86 -3.36 5.32 17.84
N ASN A 87 -3.49 6.59 18.16
CA ASN A 87 -4.74 7.18 18.65
C ASN A 87 -4.95 8.60 18.10
N PRO A 88 -5.90 8.81 17.16
CA PRO A 88 -6.77 7.81 16.54
C PRO A 88 -6.00 6.86 15.60
N GLN A 89 -6.51 5.64 15.41
CA GLN A 89 -5.98 4.71 14.41
C GLN A 89 -6.46 5.11 13.00
N PRO A 90 -5.55 5.22 12.02
CA PRO A 90 -5.94 5.39 10.62
C PRO A 90 -6.67 4.15 10.12
N TYR A 91 -7.80 4.36 9.42
CA TYR A 91 -8.58 3.27 8.85
C TYR A 91 -9.26 3.66 7.53
N TRP A 92 -9.75 2.64 6.82
CA TRP A 92 -10.67 2.75 5.69
C TRP A 92 -11.85 1.82 5.92
N GLY A 93 -13.07 2.34 5.84
CA GLY A 93 -14.27 1.52 5.83
C GLY A 93 -14.33 0.67 4.56
N PHE A 94 -14.90 -0.53 4.66
CA PHE A 94 -15.06 -1.42 3.52
C PHE A 94 -15.92 -0.79 2.42
N ASP A 95 -17.03 -0.15 2.78
CA ASP A 95 -17.96 0.40 1.79
C ASP A 95 -17.34 1.54 0.98
N ASP A 96 -16.66 2.48 1.65
CA ASP A 96 -15.92 3.57 0.99
C ASP A 96 -14.85 3.02 0.05
N LEU A 97 -14.09 2.03 0.53
CA LEU A 97 -13.00 1.45 -0.24
C LEU A 97 -13.53 0.64 -1.43
N ALA A 98 -14.57 -0.16 -1.23
CA ALA A 98 -15.22 -0.94 -2.27
C ALA A 98 -15.80 -0.03 -3.36
N SER A 99 -16.39 1.11 -2.99
CA SER A 99 -16.88 2.11 -3.93
C SER A 99 -15.75 2.70 -4.78
N ILE A 100 -14.64 3.11 -4.15
CA ILE A 100 -13.53 3.74 -4.86
C ILE A 100 -12.79 2.73 -5.75
N VAL A 101 -12.51 1.53 -5.23
CA VAL A 101 -11.80 0.49 -5.98
C VAL A 101 -12.71 -0.09 -7.06
N GLY A 102 -13.97 -0.37 -6.73
CA GLY A 102 -14.97 -0.89 -7.67
C GLY A 102 -15.19 0.04 -8.85
N THR A 103 -15.29 1.35 -8.63
CA THR A 103 -15.47 2.32 -9.73
C THR A 103 -14.34 2.28 -10.76
N LYS A 104 -13.09 2.08 -10.33
CA LYS A 104 -11.91 2.14 -11.21
C LYS A 104 -11.36 0.78 -11.62
N LEU A 105 -11.70 -0.31 -10.92
CA LEU A 105 -11.28 -1.68 -11.24
C LEU A 105 -12.39 -2.62 -11.70
N LEU A 106 -13.67 -2.21 -11.77
CA LEU A 106 -14.77 -3.14 -12.06
C LEU A 106 -14.44 -4.13 -13.19
N ASN A 107 -13.97 -3.60 -14.32
CA ASN A 107 -13.40 -4.35 -15.44
C ASN A 107 -12.15 -3.62 -15.94
N CYS A 108 -11.11 -4.34 -16.35
CA CYS A 108 -9.93 -3.73 -16.96
C CYS A 108 -9.21 -4.66 -17.96
N PHE A 109 -8.35 -4.07 -18.79
CA PHE A 109 -7.38 -4.82 -19.58
C PHE A 109 -6.03 -4.78 -18.87
N TYR A 110 -5.44 -5.95 -18.67
CA TYR A 110 -4.08 -6.10 -18.19
C TYR A 110 -3.16 -6.46 -19.36
N VAL A 111 -2.26 -5.54 -19.68
CA VAL A 111 -1.34 -5.64 -20.82
C VAL A 111 0.07 -5.86 -20.31
N GLN A 112 0.73 -6.91 -20.79
CA GLN A 112 2.13 -7.19 -20.50
C GLN A 112 2.99 -6.87 -21.71
N ALA A 113 4.13 -6.22 -21.46
CA ALA A 113 5.11 -5.89 -22.48
C ALA A 113 6.49 -6.41 -22.09
N GLU A 114 7.20 -6.98 -23.08
CA GLU A 114 8.63 -7.21 -23.01
C GLU A 114 9.37 -5.92 -23.32
N VAL A 115 10.41 -5.62 -22.54
CA VAL A 115 11.15 -4.37 -22.66
C VAL A 115 12.58 -4.65 -23.11
N LYS A 116 13.03 -3.94 -24.14
CA LYS A 116 14.42 -3.98 -24.64
C LYS A 116 14.99 -2.57 -24.67
N LYS A 117 16.21 -2.37 -24.18
CA LYS A 117 16.91 -1.08 -24.27
C LYS A 117 18.07 -1.17 -25.26
N VAL A 118 18.08 -0.31 -26.28
CA VAL A 118 19.14 -0.24 -27.31
C VAL A 118 19.57 1.21 -27.51
N LYS A 119 20.86 1.49 -27.34
CA LYS A 119 21.45 2.84 -27.49
C LYS A 119 20.68 3.93 -26.73
N GLY A 120 20.29 3.62 -25.48
CA GLY A 120 19.54 4.53 -24.62
C GLY A 120 18.04 4.64 -24.90
N LYS A 121 17.53 4.06 -26.00
CA LYS A 121 16.09 4.00 -26.32
C LYS A 121 15.45 2.73 -25.80
N GLU A 122 14.26 2.84 -25.22
CA GLU A 122 13.46 1.70 -24.78
C GLU A 122 12.44 1.30 -25.86
N PHE A 123 12.32 0.01 -26.07
CA PHE A 123 11.41 -0.63 -27.01
C PHE A 123 10.49 -1.56 -26.21
N TYR A 124 9.22 -1.55 -26.57
CA TYR A 124 8.17 -2.31 -25.88
C TYR A 124 7.49 -3.24 -26.89
N ASN A 125 7.47 -4.54 -26.58
CA ASN A 125 6.74 -5.54 -27.33
C ASN A 125 5.57 -6.03 -26.47
N TYR A 126 4.35 -5.62 -26.81
CA TYR A 126 3.13 -6.02 -26.09
C TYR A 126 2.78 -7.46 -26.44
N SER A 127 3.18 -8.41 -25.59
CA SER A 127 3.14 -9.84 -25.89
C SER A 127 1.96 -10.59 -25.27
N LYS A 128 1.23 -9.98 -24.33
CA LYS A 128 0.05 -10.60 -23.71
C LYS A 128 -0.98 -9.56 -23.27
N VAL A 129 -2.25 -9.85 -23.55
CA VAL A 129 -3.38 -9.00 -23.13
C VAL A 129 -4.45 -9.88 -22.48
N MET A 130 -4.86 -9.53 -21.26
CA MET A 130 -5.97 -10.20 -20.56
C MET A 130 -7.09 -9.20 -20.29
N MET A 131 -8.32 -9.57 -20.63
CA MET A 131 -9.53 -8.89 -20.17
C MET A 131 -9.92 -9.45 -18.81
N LEU A 132 -9.95 -8.59 -17.80
CA LEU A 132 -10.29 -8.92 -16.42
C LEU A 132 -11.66 -8.32 -16.08
N GLN A 133 -12.60 -9.14 -15.63
CA GLN A 133 -13.98 -8.72 -15.39
C GLN A 133 -14.48 -9.13 -14.02
N LYS A 134 -15.37 -8.30 -13.46
CA LYS A 134 -15.98 -8.45 -12.13
C LYS A 134 -14.94 -8.51 -11.02
N PHE A 135 -14.41 -7.33 -10.67
CA PHE A 135 -13.52 -7.18 -9.52
C PHE A 135 -14.17 -7.69 -8.21
N SER A 136 -13.43 -8.50 -7.47
CA SER A 136 -13.85 -9.07 -6.19
C SER A 136 -13.23 -8.31 -5.02
N PHE A 137 -14.07 -7.59 -4.27
CA PHE A 137 -13.63 -6.88 -3.07
C PHE A 137 -13.20 -7.86 -1.95
N GLU A 138 -13.87 -9.01 -1.80
CA GLU A 138 -13.41 -10.04 -0.87
C GLU A 138 -12.05 -10.62 -1.27
N GLY A 139 -11.82 -10.87 -2.56
CA GLY A 139 -10.50 -11.27 -3.07
C GLY A 139 -9.42 -10.23 -2.75
N PHE A 140 -9.77 -8.95 -2.80
CA PHE A 140 -8.88 -7.86 -2.40
C PHE A 140 -8.56 -7.86 -0.90
N LEU A 141 -9.55 -8.08 -0.03
CA LEU A 141 -9.31 -8.21 1.42
C LEU A 141 -8.40 -9.41 1.74
N GLN A 142 -8.67 -10.57 1.13
CA GLN A 142 -7.83 -11.78 1.28
C GLN A 142 -6.40 -11.54 0.78
N ALA A 143 -6.24 -10.78 -0.30
CA ALA A 143 -4.93 -10.44 -0.84
C ALA A 143 -4.14 -9.49 0.08
N ILE A 144 -4.80 -8.64 0.86
CA ILE A 144 -4.16 -7.83 1.91
C ILE A 144 -3.72 -8.72 3.08
N GLU A 145 -4.61 -9.58 3.59
CA GLU A 145 -4.32 -10.52 4.69
C GLU A 145 -3.12 -11.42 4.34
N SER A 146 -3.07 -11.92 3.11
CA SER A 146 -1.98 -12.77 2.60
C SER A 146 -0.73 -12.00 2.14
N GLY A 147 -0.69 -10.67 2.29
CA GLY A 147 0.47 -9.84 1.94
C GLY A 147 0.80 -9.77 0.44
N ASN A 148 -0.17 -10.09 -0.42
CA ASN A 148 -0.10 -9.92 -1.87
C ASN A 148 -0.45 -8.49 -2.30
N ILE A 149 -1.25 -7.80 -1.49
CA ILE A 149 -1.49 -6.36 -1.55
C ILE A 149 -0.83 -5.68 -0.35
N LEU A 150 -0.12 -4.61 -0.65
CA LEU A 150 0.67 -3.80 0.26
C LEU A 150 0.05 -2.39 0.33
N VAL A 151 0.14 -1.76 1.49
CA VAL A 151 -0.21 -0.36 1.70
C VAL A 151 1.07 0.45 1.73
N ASP A 152 1.18 1.42 0.82
CA ASP A 152 2.37 2.24 0.60
C ASP A 152 2.10 3.69 0.97
N PHE A 153 2.74 4.14 2.04
CA PHE A 153 2.79 5.53 2.46
C PHE A 153 3.99 6.21 1.80
N ASP A 154 3.75 7.34 1.13
CA ASP A 154 4.81 8.23 0.63
C ASP A 154 4.45 9.69 0.91
N ALA A 155 4.70 10.10 2.14
CA ALA A 155 4.46 11.45 2.62
C ALA A 155 5.79 12.17 2.91
N ARG A 156 5.90 13.40 2.43
CA ARG A 156 7.09 14.26 2.57
C ARG A 156 6.65 15.66 3.00
N THR A 157 7.52 16.38 3.68
CA THR A 157 7.26 17.80 3.99
C THR A 157 6.94 18.58 2.72
N GLY A 158 5.76 19.21 2.67
CA GLY A 158 5.29 19.98 1.51
C GLY A 158 4.78 19.16 0.32
N HIS A 159 4.82 17.82 0.38
CA HIS A 159 4.32 16.96 -0.70
C HIS A 159 3.88 15.59 -0.20
N ASN A 160 2.58 15.31 -0.28
CA ASN A 160 2.03 14.00 0.02
C ASN A 160 1.55 13.34 -1.28
N HIS A 161 2.17 12.22 -1.67
CA HIS A 161 1.75 11.46 -2.86
C HIS A 161 0.48 10.64 -2.61
N GLY A 162 -0.10 10.69 -1.41
CA GLY A 162 -1.22 9.85 -1.01
C GLY A 162 -0.81 8.42 -0.69
N THR A 163 -1.67 7.75 0.07
CA THR A 163 -1.53 6.32 0.36
C THR A 163 -1.96 5.51 -0.84
N LYS A 164 -1.17 4.49 -1.18
CA LYS A 164 -1.37 3.67 -2.37
C LYS A 164 -1.52 2.21 -1.98
N PHE A 165 -2.47 1.51 -2.59
CA PHE A 165 -2.46 0.06 -2.60
C PHE A 165 -1.57 -0.41 -3.75
N ARG A 166 -0.57 -1.24 -3.43
CA ARG A 166 0.35 -1.84 -4.39
C ARG A 166 0.15 -3.35 -4.36
N MET A 167 0.19 -3.99 -5.52
CA MET A 167 0.00 -5.43 -5.61
C MET A 167 1.22 -6.08 -6.26
N ARG A 168 1.47 -7.34 -5.90
CA ARG A 168 2.43 -8.18 -6.62
C ARG A 168 1.91 -8.42 -8.04
N GLN A 169 2.81 -8.51 -9.02
CA GLN A 169 2.46 -8.49 -10.45
C GLN A 169 1.53 -9.64 -10.87
N ASN A 170 1.64 -10.78 -10.21
CA ASN A 170 0.81 -11.97 -10.44
C ASN A 170 -0.52 -11.97 -9.66
N CYS A 171 -0.76 -11.00 -8.78
CA CYS A 171 -1.94 -10.96 -7.92
C CYS A 171 -3.15 -10.31 -8.60
N LEU A 172 -2.96 -9.39 -9.57
CA LEU A 172 -4.08 -8.65 -10.16
C LEU A 172 -5.14 -9.59 -10.74
N VAL A 173 -4.70 -10.65 -11.43
CA VAL A 173 -5.59 -11.62 -12.09
C VAL A 173 -6.48 -12.36 -11.09
N SER A 174 -5.98 -12.66 -9.89
CA SER A 174 -6.74 -13.37 -8.86
C SER A 174 -7.81 -12.51 -8.17
N LEU A 175 -7.86 -11.21 -8.48
CA LEU A 175 -8.86 -10.28 -7.95
C LEU A 175 -10.13 -10.20 -8.82
N TYR A 176 -10.23 -11.02 -9.88
CA TYR A 176 -11.33 -10.98 -10.83
C TYR A 176 -11.97 -12.36 -10.98
N GLU A 177 -13.28 -12.39 -11.13
CA GLU A 177 -14.02 -13.63 -11.34
C GLU A 177 -13.83 -14.20 -12.74
N THR A 178 -13.59 -13.34 -13.73
CA THR A 178 -13.47 -13.75 -15.13
C THR A 178 -12.22 -13.15 -15.76
N VAL A 179 -11.45 -14.02 -16.42
CA VAL A 179 -10.17 -13.69 -17.06
C VAL A 179 -10.17 -14.30 -18.46
N THR A 180 -10.11 -13.44 -19.47
CA THR A 180 -10.06 -13.86 -20.87
C THR A 180 -8.74 -13.41 -21.47
N THR A 181 -7.91 -14.35 -21.92
CA THR A 181 -6.69 -14.01 -22.68
C THR A 181 -7.07 -13.66 -24.11
N ILE A 182 -6.65 -12.49 -24.57
CA ILE A 182 -6.96 -11.93 -25.89
C ILE A 182 -5.81 -12.16 -26.88
N ILE A 183 -4.59 -11.94 -26.41
CA ILE A 183 -3.32 -12.14 -27.11
C ILE A 183 -2.42 -12.94 -26.19
#